data_AF-A0A147JV80-F1
#
_entry.id   AF-A0A147JV80-F1
#
_cell.length_a   1.000
_cell.length_b   1.000
_cell.length_c   1.000
_cell.angle_alpha   90.00
_cell.angle_beta   90.00
_cell.angle_gamma   90.00
#
_symmetry.space_group_name_H-M   'P 1'
#
loop_
_entity.id
_entity.type
_entity.pdbx_description
1 polymer ?
#
loop_
_entity_poly.entity_id
_entity_poly.type
_entity_poly.pdbx_seq_one_letter_code
_entity_poly.pdbx_strand_id
1 'polypeptide(L)'
;MTFEQSDLQKLVEEIIELLQRYRDDPGALEVIFSELRAMFQRIPIYSGIIASLLPMVVQPVTAEQLKDGSEITVVLKDDRTFIGKVAHTTPNEIKLVECKQFEQPKLCGELSLPTGEIREIRLLTRGVLDKKRPTPKPRK
;
A
#
# COMPACT_ATOMS: atom_id res chain seq x y z
N MET A 1 18.16 -2.26 -28.62
CA MET A 1 17.12 -2.54 -27.63
C MET A 1 15.79 -2.07 -28.18
N THR A 2 14.77 -2.91 -28.16
CA THR A 2 13.40 -2.51 -28.52
C THR A 2 12.76 -1.77 -27.34
N PHE A 3 11.83 -0.86 -27.63
CA PHE A 3 11.15 -0.02 -26.64
C PHE A 3 10.54 -0.85 -25.49
N GLU A 4 9.99 -2.03 -25.81
CA GLU A 4 9.40 -2.94 -24.82
C GLU A 4 10.39 -3.58 -23.85
N GLN A 5 11.65 -3.79 -24.26
CA GLN A 5 12.68 -4.31 -23.35
C GLN A 5 13.10 -3.28 -22.29
N SER A 6 13.17 -2.00 -22.69
CA SER A 6 13.51 -0.90 -21.79
C SER A 6 12.43 -0.68 -20.73
N ASP A 7 11.16 -0.74 -21.11
CA ASP A 7 10.06 -0.49 -20.19
C ASP A 7 9.82 -1.66 -19.24
N LEU A 8 10.05 -2.90 -19.69
CA LEU A 8 10.00 -4.07 -18.81
C LEU A 8 11.13 -4.02 -17.77
N GLN A 9 12.34 -3.63 -18.19
CA GLN A 9 13.48 -3.52 -17.29
C GLN A 9 13.25 -2.45 -16.20
N LYS A 10 12.72 -1.28 -16.57
CA LYS A 10 12.34 -0.24 -15.60
C LYS A 10 11.29 -0.70 -14.61
N LEU A 11 10.26 -1.43 -15.06
CA LEU A 11 9.26 -2.00 -14.15
C LEU A 11 9.89 -2.96 -13.15
N VAL A 12 10.82 -3.82 -13.60
CA VAL A 12 11.52 -4.74 -12.71
C VAL A 12 12.34 -3.97 -11.67
N GLU A 13 13.07 -2.95 -12.09
CA GLU A 13 13.86 -2.08 -11.19
C GLU A 13 12.96 -1.39 -10.15
N GLU A 14 11.84 -0.79 -10.58
CA GLU A 14 10.89 -0.14 -9.67
C GLU A 14 10.23 -1.13 -8.70
N ILE A 15 9.89 -2.34 -9.15
CA ILE A 15 9.37 -3.39 -8.26
C ILE A 15 10.43 -3.77 -7.23
N ILE A 16 11.69 -3.95 -7.64
CA ILE A 16 12.78 -4.29 -6.73
C ILE A 16 12.99 -3.18 -5.70
N GLU A 17 13.03 -1.91 -6.13
CA GLU A 17 13.16 -0.76 -5.22
C GLU A 17 11.99 -0.68 -4.25
N LEU A 18 10.77 -0.93 -4.71
CA LEU A 18 9.57 -0.94 -3.88
C LEU A 18 9.63 -2.06 -2.82
N LEU A 19 10.01 -3.28 -3.23
CA LEU A 19 10.17 -4.42 -2.33
C LEU A 19 11.31 -4.21 -1.33
N GLN A 20 12.41 -3.56 -1.73
CA GLN A 20 13.51 -3.21 -0.83
C GLN A 20 13.11 -2.13 0.17
N ARG A 21 12.39 -1.10 -0.28
CA ARG A 21 11.90 -0.01 0.57
C ARG A 21 10.94 -0.50 1.64
N TYR A 22 10.12 -1.51 1.34
CA TYR A 22 9.14 -2.10 2.25
C TYR A 22 9.53 -3.49 2.72
N ARG A 23 10.82 -3.82 2.71
CA ARG A 23 11.32 -5.16 3.06
C ARG A 23 10.86 -5.64 4.44
N ASP A 24 10.74 -4.70 5.38
CA ASP A 24 10.40 -4.97 6.77
C ASP A 24 8.90 -4.68 7.07
N ASP A 25 8.04 -4.62 6.03
CA ASP A 25 6.61 -4.36 6.13
C ASP A 25 5.79 -5.42 5.35
N PRO A 26 5.26 -6.46 6.01
CA PRO A 26 4.67 -7.65 5.39
C PRO A 26 3.39 -7.36 4.64
N GLY A 27 2.63 -6.37 5.09
CA GLY A 27 1.30 -6.14 4.55
C GLY A 27 1.35 -5.07 3.50
N ALA A 28 2.34 -4.16 3.54
CA ALA A 28 2.81 -3.54 2.32
C ALA A 28 3.22 -4.62 1.29
N LEU A 29 4.05 -5.60 1.67
CA LEU A 29 4.45 -6.69 0.77
C LEU A 29 3.25 -7.54 0.28
N GLU A 30 2.31 -7.91 1.15
CA GLU A 30 1.11 -8.69 0.82
C GLU A 30 0.23 -7.95 -0.19
N VAL A 31 -0.01 -6.65 0.04
CA VAL A 31 -0.80 -5.81 -0.87
C VAL A 31 -0.07 -5.64 -2.20
N ILE A 32 1.24 -5.37 -2.18
CA ILE A 32 2.08 -5.28 -3.38
C ILE A 32 2.00 -6.57 -4.20
N PHE A 33 2.18 -7.74 -3.56
CA PHE A 33 2.09 -9.03 -4.25
C PHE A 33 0.69 -9.33 -4.77
N SER A 34 -0.36 -8.99 -4.02
CA SER A 34 -1.75 -9.18 -4.44
C SER A 34 -2.06 -8.35 -5.69
N GLU A 35 -1.65 -7.08 -5.72
CA GLU A 35 -1.83 -6.19 -6.87
C GLU A 35 -1.03 -6.68 -8.08
N LEU A 36 0.26 -7.04 -7.91
CA LEU A 36 1.07 -7.63 -8.98
C LEU A 36 0.44 -8.90 -9.56
N ARG A 37 -0.06 -9.80 -8.69
CA ARG A 37 -0.68 -11.07 -9.08
C ARG A 37 -1.99 -10.85 -9.87
N ALA A 38 -2.85 -9.95 -9.40
CA ALA A 38 -4.10 -9.61 -10.09
C ALA A 38 -3.83 -9.07 -11.51
N MET A 39 -2.73 -8.33 -11.65
CA MET A 39 -2.29 -7.72 -12.89
C MET A 39 -1.75 -8.75 -13.90
N PHE A 40 -0.91 -9.70 -13.44
CA PHE A 40 -0.41 -10.81 -14.27
C PHE A 40 -1.53 -11.73 -14.80
N GLN A 41 -2.64 -11.85 -14.07
CA GLN A 41 -3.75 -12.72 -14.45
C GLN A 41 -4.67 -12.13 -15.53
N ARG A 42 -4.59 -10.83 -15.85
CA ARG A 42 -5.64 -10.17 -16.65
C ARG A 42 -5.19 -9.62 -18.01
N ILE A 43 -3.97 -9.10 -18.21
CA ILE A 43 -3.69 -8.18 -19.34
C ILE A 43 -2.22 -8.23 -19.85
N PRO A 44 -1.94 -7.99 -21.16
CA PRO A 44 -0.60 -7.65 -21.66
C PRO A 44 -0.02 -6.42 -20.93
N ILE A 45 1.11 -6.62 -20.26
CA ILE A 45 1.69 -5.71 -19.26
C ILE A 45 2.16 -4.41 -19.91
N TYR A 46 1.47 -3.30 -19.63
CA TYR A 46 1.98 -1.95 -19.90
C TYR A 46 2.72 -1.44 -18.66
N SER A 47 3.98 -1.84 -18.55
CA SER A 47 4.89 -1.54 -17.44
C SER A 47 4.89 -0.07 -17.03
N GLY A 48 4.93 0.86 -17.99
CA GLY A 48 4.96 2.30 -17.70
C GLY A 48 3.70 2.84 -17.00
N ILE A 49 2.52 2.24 -17.22
CA ILE A 49 1.29 2.65 -16.54
C ILE A 49 1.33 2.18 -15.08
N ILE A 50 1.85 0.98 -14.84
CA ILE A 50 1.92 0.36 -13.52
C ILE A 50 2.91 1.14 -12.65
N ALA A 51 4.10 1.41 -13.19
CA ALA A 51 5.12 2.28 -12.62
C ALA A 51 4.53 3.61 -12.11
N SER A 52 3.74 4.28 -12.96
CA SER A 52 3.13 5.57 -12.61
C SER A 52 2.06 5.51 -11.52
N LEU A 53 1.47 4.34 -11.28
CA LEU A 53 0.35 4.16 -10.35
C LEU A 53 0.77 3.50 -9.02
N LEU A 54 1.90 2.80 -8.97
CA LEU A 54 2.42 2.16 -7.77
C LEU A 54 2.57 3.12 -6.57
N PRO A 55 3.04 4.37 -6.71
CA PRO A 55 3.10 5.33 -5.61
C PRO A 55 1.74 5.72 -5.01
N MET A 56 0.63 5.35 -5.66
CA MET A 56 -0.72 5.61 -5.15
C MET A 56 -1.28 4.44 -4.34
N VAL A 57 -0.63 3.28 -4.35
CA VAL A 57 -1.07 2.10 -3.60
C VAL A 57 -0.75 2.25 -2.11
N VAL A 58 0.42 2.81 -1.78
CA VAL A 58 0.85 3.10 -0.41
C VAL A 58 1.25 4.56 -0.33
N GLN A 59 0.58 5.33 0.53
CA GLN A 59 0.84 6.76 0.67
C GLN A 59 1.07 7.14 2.13
N PRO A 60 2.14 7.88 2.47
CA PRO A 60 2.28 8.43 3.81
C PRO A 60 1.18 9.46 4.04
N VAL A 61 0.52 9.38 5.20
CA VAL A 61 -0.59 10.26 5.58
C VAL A 61 -0.47 10.69 7.03
N THR A 62 -1.11 11.81 7.38
CA THR A 62 -1.28 12.22 8.77
C THR A 62 -2.58 11.68 9.36
N ALA A 63 -2.69 11.63 10.69
CA ALA A 63 -3.90 11.15 11.37
C ALA A 63 -5.17 11.93 10.95
N GLU A 64 -5.02 13.22 10.62
CA GLU A 64 -6.11 14.11 10.17
C GLU A 64 -6.66 13.75 8.77
N GLN A 65 -5.87 13.06 7.96
CA GLN A 65 -6.24 12.67 6.59
C GLN A 65 -6.96 11.32 6.54
N LEU A 66 -7.02 10.60 7.66
CA LEU A 66 -7.64 9.30 7.77
C LEU A 66 -9.16 9.41 7.76
N LYS A 67 -9.80 8.43 7.12
CA LYS A 67 -11.26 8.27 7.12
C LYS A 67 -11.61 6.93 7.73
N ASP A 68 -12.74 6.86 8.41
CA ASP A 68 -13.29 5.60 8.91
C ASP A 68 -13.43 4.58 7.76
N GLY A 69 -13.02 3.34 8.04
CA GLY A 69 -12.95 2.25 7.08
C GLY A 69 -11.67 2.22 6.22
N SER A 70 -10.79 3.23 6.30
CA SER A 70 -9.52 3.22 5.57
C SER A 70 -8.61 2.11 6.08
N GLU A 71 -8.01 1.36 5.17
CA GLU A 71 -7.00 0.36 5.51
C GLU A 71 -5.64 1.04 5.62
N ILE A 72 -4.97 0.86 6.76
CA ILE A 72 -3.71 1.55 7.04
C ILE A 72 -2.67 0.60 7.64
N THR A 73 -1.41 0.98 7.44
CA THR A 73 -0.28 0.48 8.22
C THR A 73 0.17 1.57 9.18
N VAL A 74 0.31 1.22 10.45
CA VAL A 74 0.83 2.11 11.50
C VAL A 74 2.15 1.54 11.98
N VAL A 75 3.19 2.37 11.91
CA VAL A 75 4.52 2.03 12.42
C VAL A 75 4.74 2.83 13.70
N LEU A 76 4.95 2.12 14.80
CA LEU A 76 5.22 2.72 16.10
C LEU A 76 6.69 3.12 16.23
N LYS A 77 6.98 3.96 17.24
CA LYS A 77 8.35 4.39 17.58
C LYS A 77 9.26 3.25 18.03
N ASP A 78 8.68 2.16 18.50
CA ASP A 78 9.39 0.93 18.89
C ASP A 78 9.49 -0.09 17.74
N ASP A 79 9.34 0.39 16.49
CA ASP A 79 9.40 -0.39 15.25
C ASP A 79 8.30 -1.44 15.05
N ARG A 80 7.38 -1.59 16.02
CA ARG A 80 6.22 -2.47 15.82
C ARG A 80 5.32 -1.92 14.73
N THR A 81 4.92 -2.81 13.84
CA THR A 81 4.05 -2.49 12.71
C THR A 81 2.72 -3.21 12.84
N PHE A 82 1.65 -2.42 12.73
CA PHE A 82 0.27 -2.88 12.77
C PHE A 82 -0.42 -2.56 11.47
N ILE A 83 -1.21 -3.50 10.97
CA ILE A 83 -2.12 -3.30 9.85
C ILE A 83 -3.54 -3.50 10.33
N GLY A 84 -4.45 -2.65 9.86
CA GLY A 84 -5.87 -2.76 10.18
C GLY A 84 -6.70 -1.70 9.49
N LYS A 85 -8.00 -1.73 9.75
CA LYS A 85 -8.92 -0.69 9.28
C LYS A 85 -9.16 0.34 10.36
N VAL A 86 -9.18 1.61 9.99
CA VAL A 86 -9.55 2.70 10.90
C VAL A 86 -11.02 2.54 11.28
N ALA A 87 -11.29 2.29 12.56
CA ALA A 87 -12.65 2.34 13.09
C ALA A 87 -13.05 3.76 13.48
N HIS A 88 -12.12 4.48 14.10
CA HIS A 88 -12.30 5.86 14.51
C HIS A 88 -10.95 6.54 14.77
N THR A 89 -10.88 7.86 14.56
CA THR A 89 -9.69 8.68 14.81
C THR A 89 -10.04 9.86 15.70
N THR A 90 -9.28 10.04 16.77
CA THR A 90 -9.30 11.24 17.61
C THR A 90 -7.92 11.91 17.56
N PRO A 91 -7.75 13.14 18.07
CA PRO A 91 -6.44 13.79 18.10
C PRO A 91 -5.36 13.01 18.88
N ASN A 92 -5.80 12.19 19.86
CA ASN A 92 -4.91 11.49 20.79
C ASN A 92 -4.79 9.98 20.53
N GLU A 93 -5.72 9.38 19.80
CA GLU A 93 -5.74 7.95 19.54
C GLU A 93 -6.31 7.62 18.16
N ILE A 94 -5.78 6.54 17.56
CA ILE A 94 -6.30 5.90 16.36
C ILE A 94 -6.79 4.52 16.76
N LYS A 95 -8.07 4.23 16.50
CA LYS A 95 -8.65 2.90 16.71
C LYS A 95 -8.61 2.10 15.43
N LEU A 96 -7.99 0.94 15.51
CA LEU A 96 -7.93 -0.05 14.46
C LEU A 96 -8.83 -1.24 14.77
N VAL A 97 -9.49 -1.76 13.76
CA VAL A 97 -10.22 -3.04 13.79
C VAL A 97 -9.64 -4.00 12.76
N GLU A 98 -9.92 -5.29 12.93
CA GLU A 98 -9.40 -6.37 12.09
C GLU A 98 -7.87 -6.33 11.99
N CYS A 99 -7.21 -5.96 13.10
CA CYS A 99 -5.80 -5.61 13.07
C CYS A 99 -4.86 -6.80 13.29
N LYS A 100 -3.68 -6.73 12.69
CA LYS A 100 -2.62 -7.74 12.76
C LYS A 100 -1.29 -7.05 13.01
N GLN A 101 -0.49 -7.62 13.90
CA GLN A 101 0.91 -7.22 14.08
C GLN A 101 1.81 -8.06 13.17
N PHE A 102 2.82 -7.42 12.56
CA PHE A 102 3.72 -8.11 11.63
C PHE A 102 4.54 -9.23 12.30
N GLU A 103 5.36 -8.89 13.28
CA GLU A 103 6.35 -9.83 13.84
C GLU A 103 5.72 -10.94 14.67
N GLN A 104 4.48 -10.73 15.12
CA GLN A 104 3.66 -11.75 15.77
C GLN A 104 2.27 -11.66 15.16
N PRO A 105 1.89 -12.54 14.21
CA PRO A 105 0.58 -12.54 13.58
C PRO A 105 -0.49 -12.98 14.59
N LYS A 106 -0.73 -12.14 15.58
CA LYS A 106 -1.79 -12.22 16.54
C LYS A 106 -2.89 -11.32 16.01
N LEU A 107 -4.01 -11.93 15.63
CA LEU A 107 -5.23 -11.20 15.30
C LEU A 107 -5.69 -10.48 16.57
N CYS A 108 -5.62 -9.15 16.53
CA CYS A 108 -6.24 -8.31 17.54
C CYS A 108 -7.54 -7.78 16.92
N GLY A 109 -8.68 -8.10 17.55
CA GLY A 109 -9.99 -7.69 17.04
C GLY A 109 -10.12 -6.16 16.96
N GLU A 110 -9.69 -5.48 18.02
CA GLU A 110 -9.68 -4.03 18.14
C GLU A 110 -8.39 -3.59 18.86
N LEU A 111 -7.80 -2.47 18.43
CA LEU A 111 -6.58 -1.91 18.99
C LEU A 111 -6.64 -0.39 18.98
N SER A 112 -6.55 0.23 20.15
CA SER A 112 -6.33 1.68 20.27
C SER A 112 -4.84 1.97 20.34
N LEU A 113 -4.36 2.80 19.42
CA LEU A 113 -2.97 3.27 19.37
C LEU A 113 -2.91 4.76 19.68
N PRO A 114 -2.16 5.21 20.70
CA PRO A 114 -2.00 6.63 20.97
C PRO A 114 -1.14 7.29 19.89
N THR A 115 -1.56 8.46 19.37
CA THR A 115 -0.83 9.18 18.31
C THR A 115 0.59 9.55 18.71
N GLY A 116 0.86 9.72 20.01
CA GLY A 116 2.19 10.01 20.53
C GLY A 116 3.20 8.86 20.38
N GLU A 117 2.75 7.62 20.21
CA GLU A 117 3.61 6.44 20.00
C GLU A 117 3.82 6.12 18.51
N ILE A 118 3.07 6.79 17.63
CA ILE A 118 3.12 6.55 16.19
C ILE A 118 4.31 7.30 15.60
N ARG A 119 5.13 6.57 14.83
CA ARG A 119 6.20 7.13 14.00
C ARG A 119 5.68 7.52 12.62
N GLU A 120 4.90 6.65 12.00
CA GLU A 120 4.45 6.81 10.62
C GLU A 120 3.09 6.14 10.41
N ILE A 121 2.26 6.74 9.54
CA ILE A 121 1.00 6.16 9.09
C ILE A 121 1.04 6.08 7.56
N ARG A 122 0.69 4.92 7.02
CA ARG A 122 0.63 4.66 5.58
C ARG A 122 -0.79 4.23 5.20
N LEU A 123 -1.40 4.95 4.27
CA LEU A 123 -2.69 4.58 3.69
C LEU A 123 -2.49 3.50 2.62
N LEU A 124 -3.27 2.43 2.72
CA LEU A 124 -3.29 1.34 1.75
C LEU A 124 -4.53 1.49 0.87
N THR A 125 -4.31 1.79 -0.42
CA THR A 125 -5.40 1.94 -1.40
C THR A 125 -5.43 0.75 -2.34
N ARG A 126 -6.44 -0.10 -2.20
CA ARG A 126 -6.67 -1.25 -3.10
C ARG A 126 -7.36 -0.84 -4.40
N GLY A 127 -7.06 -1.52 -5.50
CA GLY A 127 -7.75 -1.36 -6.78
C GLY A 127 -7.45 -0.04 -7.51
N VAL A 128 -6.34 0.62 -7.17
CA VAL A 128 -5.82 1.78 -7.90
C VAL A 128 -5.55 1.42 -9.36
N LEU A 129 -4.91 0.27 -9.59
CA LEU A 129 -4.54 -0.22 -10.92
C LEU A 129 -5.76 -0.52 -11.79
N ASP A 130 -6.86 -0.98 -11.17
CA ASP A 130 -8.12 -1.25 -11.87
C ASP A 130 -8.89 0.05 -12.21
N LYS A 131 -8.91 1.05 -11.31
CA LYS A 131 -9.73 2.26 -11.45
C LYS A 131 -9.08 3.38 -12.25
N LYS A 132 -7.75 3.50 -12.24
CA LYS A 132 -7.02 4.59 -12.90
C LYS A 132 -6.45 4.23 -14.27
N ARG A 133 -6.93 3.14 -14.87
CA ARG A 133 -6.52 2.72 -16.20
C ARG A 133 -6.67 3.88 -17.20
N PRO A 134 -5.67 4.21 -18.02
CA PRO A 134 -5.86 5.19 -19.08
C PRO A 134 -6.90 4.64 -20.03
N THR A 135 -8.02 5.35 -20.17
CA THR A 135 -8.92 5.11 -21.30
C THR A 135 -8.14 5.46 -22.56
N PRO A 136 -7.97 4.53 -23.52
CA PRO A 136 -7.32 4.84 -24.77
C PRO A 136 -8.12 5.98 -25.43
N LYS A 137 -7.47 7.11 -25.70
CA LYS A 137 -8.08 8.16 -26.53
C LYS A 137 -8.44 7.52 -27.87
N PRO A 138 -9.69 7.63 -28.34
CA PRO A 138 -10.02 7.18 -29.69
C PRO A 138 -9.11 7.94 -30.67
N ARG A 139 -8.37 7.20 -31.50
CA ARG A 139 -7.60 7.79 -32.59
C ARG A 139 -8.62 8.45 -33.53
N LYS A 140 -8.48 9.77 -33.73
CA LYS A 140 -9.16 10.50 -34.80
C LYS A 140 -8.56 10.13 -36.14
#